data_AF-A0A671NKZ4-F1
#
_entry.id   AF-A0A671NKZ4-F1
#
_cell.length_a   1.000
_cell.length_b   1.000
_cell.length_c   1.000
_cell.angle_alpha   90.00
_cell.angle_beta   90.00
_cell.angle_gamma   90.00
#
_symmetry.space_group_name_H-M   'P 1'
#
loop_
_entity.id
_entity.type
_entity.pdbx_description
1 polymer ?
#
loop_
_entity_poly.entity_id
_entity_poly.type
_entity_poly.pdbx_seq_one_letter_code
_entity_poly.pdbx_strand_id
1 'polypeptide(L)'
;MISPRGIFEHDFLFWMSECSTKDPDYLKLWLEIFIGSYERCLDVDFEKPPTRLEETPPVMTLLPDNILQVLRLQLLQCVQKASEGLEPEQQTLALLLLKFLIVICRNLSNVEEISACSYINHIITMTTLYIQQLKSKTKEKELADQTQAEEFVRHALAFCESLYDPYHNWRHRIHGSVKCCSSFQSVCVCVCVFPRLFEGR
;
A
#
# COMPACT_ATOMS: atom_id res chain seq x y z
N MET A 1 13.11 26.11 -12.58
CA MET A 1 12.22 25.23 -11.80
C MET A 1 11.97 23.99 -12.64
N ILE A 2 12.68 22.90 -12.34
CA ILE A 2 12.46 21.62 -13.02
C ILE A 2 11.14 21.08 -12.45
N SER A 3 10.18 20.78 -13.32
CA SER A 3 8.91 20.19 -12.90
C SER A 3 9.19 18.84 -12.24
N PRO A 4 8.58 18.51 -11.08
CA PRO A 4 8.70 17.20 -10.46
C PRO A 4 8.41 16.06 -11.46
N ARG A 5 7.52 16.33 -12.44
CA ARG A 5 7.15 15.41 -13.53
C ARG A 5 8.35 14.91 -14.36
N GLY A 6 9.30 15.79 -14.68
CA GLY A 6 10.44 15.45 -15.54
C GLY A 6 11.54 14.68 -14.82
N ILE A 7 11.61 14.81 -13.50
CA ILE A 7 12.59 14.11 -12.64
C ILE A 7 12.15 12.65 -12.50
N PHE A 8 10.88 12.40 -12.16
CA PHE A 8 10.40 11.02 -11.94
C PHE A 8 10.43 10.13 -13.20
N GLU A 9 10.08 10.65 -14.39
CA GLU A 9 10.04 9.83 -15.61
C GLU A 9 11.41 9.63 -16.28
N HIS A 10 12.18 10.72 -16.42
CA HIS A 10 13.45 10.68 -17.15
C HIS A 10 14.54 9.98 -16.33
N ASP A 11 14.52 10.13 -15.01
CA ASP A 11 15.44 9.39 -14.14
C ASP A 11 15.04 7.91 -14.08
N PHE A 12 13.74 7.56 -14.04
CA PHE A 12 13.32 6.16 -13.93
C PHE A 12 13.54 5.31 -15.20
N LEU A 13 13.27 5.82 -16.42
CA LEU A 13 13.49 5.05 -17.65
C LEU A 13 14.98 4.81 -17.93
N PHE A 14 15.82 5.82 -17.66
CA PHE A 14 17.28 5.68 -17.65
C PHE A 14 17.74 4.71 -16.54
N TRP A 15 17.04 4.70 -15.41
CA TRP A 15 17.31 3.85 -14.25
C TRP A 15 16.91 2.39 -14.41
N MET A 16 15.79 2.02 -15.05
CA MET A 16 15.46 0.61 -15.31
C MET A 16 16.45 -0.07 -16.28
N SER A 17 16.94 0.70 -17.24
CA SER A 17 17.99 0.28 -18.18
C SER A 17 19.28 -0.13 -17.46
N GLU A 18 19.67 0.58 -16.40
CA GLU A 18 20.85 0.28 -15.59
C GLU A 18 20.56 -0.69 -14.41
N CYS A 19 19.38 -0.61 -13.78
CA CYS A 19 19.05 -1.30 -12.51
C CYS A 19 18.57 -2.74 -12.65
N SER A 20 18.20 -3.22 -13.84
CA SER A 20 17.89 -4.65 -14.05
C SER A 20 19.03 -5.59 -13.62
N THR A 21 20.22 -5.07 -13.31
CA THR A 21 21.41 -5.89 -13.08
C THR A 21 22.18 -5.68 -11.76
N LYS A 22 21.95 -4.66 -10.90
CA LYS A 22 22.98 -4.34 -9.88
C LYS A 22 22.66 -4.06 -8.40
N ASP A 23 21.46 -3.65 -7.95
CA ASP A 23 21.26 -3.50 -6.48
C ASP A 23 19.78 -3.42 -6.03
N PRO A 24 19.32 -4.23 -5.04
CA PRO A 24 18.01 -4.08 -4.41
C PRO A 24 17.80 -2.74 -3.65
N ASP A 25 18.87 -2.07 -3.22
CA ASP A 25 18.76 -0.84 -2.41
C ASP A 25 18.22 0.36 -3.20
N TYR A 26 18.40 0.39 -4.52
CA TYR A 26 17.87 1.47 -5.36
C TYR A 26 16.34 1.46 -5.44
N LEU A 27 15.73 0.27 -5.53
CA LEU A 27 14.27 0.17 -5.54
C LEU A 27 13.69 0.70 -4.23
N LYS A 28 14.33 0.36 -3.12
CA LYS A 28 13.94 0.83 -1.79
C LYS A 28 13.97 2.37 -1.72
N LEU A 29 15.08 2.98 -2.14
CA LEU A 29 15.22 4.44 -2.17
C LEU A 29 14.15 5.12 -3.04
N TRP A 30 13.89 4.56 -4.23
CA TRP A 30 12.85 5.09 -5.11
C TRP A 30 11.45 5.01 -4.48
N LEU A 31 11.13 3.86 -3.85
CA LEU A 31 9.87 3.68 -3.13
C LEU A 31 9.73 4.71 -2.01
N GLU A 32 10.78 4.95 -1.23
CA GLU A 32 10.78 5.94 -0.16
C GLU A 32 10.51 7.36 -0.67
N ILE A 33 11.18 7.77 -1.75
CA ILE A 33 10.97 9.10 -2.38
C ILE A 33 9.54 9.23 -2.94
N PHE A 34 9.07 8.19 -3.62
CA PHE A 34 7.71 8.17 -4.16
C PHE A 34 6.69 8.27 -3.03
N ILE A 35 6.77 7.39 -2.03
CA ILE A 35 5.85 7.36 -0.87
C ILE A 35 5.87 8.70 -0.11
N GLY A 36 7.06 9.28 0.11
CA GLY A 36 7.21 10.59 0.74
C GLY A 36 6.44 11.70 0.02
N SER A 37 6.27 11.59 -1.30
CA SER A 37 5.48 12.54 -2.10
C SER A 37 3.96 12.39 -1.89
N TYR A 38 3.50 11.27 -1.32
CA TYR A 38 2.09 10.94 -1.11
C TYR A 38 1.75 10.56 0.34
N GLU A 39 2.50 11.01 1.34
CA GLU A 39 2.23 10.71 2.76
C GLU A 39 0.80 11.03 3.20
N ARG A 40 0.15 12.01 2.57
CA ARG A 40 -1.26 12.37 2.82
C ARG A 40 -2.25 11.26 2.41
N CYS A 41 -1.86 10.36 1.52
CA CYS A 41 -2.66 9.22 1.10
C CYS A 41 -2.53 8.02 2.06
N LEU A 42 -1.54 8.02 2.95
CA LEU A 42 -1.22 6.94 3.89
C LEU A 42 -1.72 7.25 5.31
N ASP A 43 -2.92 7.83 5.44
CA ASP A 43 -3.54 8.06 6.75
C ASP A 43 -4.19 6.78 7.30
N VAL A 44 -3.36 5.96 7.95
CA VAL A 44 -3.74 4.64 8.47
C VAL A 44 -4.51 4.73 9.79
N ASP A 45 -4.24 5.77 10.60
CA ASP A 45 -4.84 5.94 11.93
C ASP A 45 -6.11 6.81 11.94
N PHE A 46 -6.61 7.20 10.76
CA PHE A 46 -7.80 8.05 10.60
C PHE A 46 -7.69 9.42 11.30
N GLU A 47 -6.48 9.89 11.57
CA GLU A 47 -6.27 11.13 12.30
C GLU A 47 -6.56 12.35 11.41
N LYS A 48 -6.46 12.19 10.08
CA LYS A 48 -6.60 13.27 9.12
C LYS A 48 -8.01 13.26 8.51
N PRO A 49 -8.61 14.43 8.25
CA PRO A 49 -9.85 14.48 7.50
C PRO A 49 -9.64 13.84 6.11
N PRO A 50 -10.64 13.15 5.55
CA PRO A 50 -10.48 12.46 4.30
C PRO A 50 -10.11 13.45 3.18
N THR A 51 -8.98 13.17 2.51
CA THR A 51 -8.46 14.01 1.43
C THR A 51 -9.45 14.06 0.27
N ARG A 52 -9.81 15.26 -0.17
CA ARG A 52 -10.73 15.47 -1.29
C ARG A 52 -10.13 14.93 -2.59
N LEU A 53 -10.99 14.35 -3.44
CA LEU A 53 -10.64 13.68 -4.70
C LEU A 53 -9.80 14.54 -5.66
N GLU A 54 -10.03 15.85 -5.63
CA GLU A 54 -9.35 16.86 -6.47
C GLU A 54 -7.92 17.16 -6.02
N GLU A 55 -7.56 16.80 -4.78
CA GLU A 55 -6.24 17.05 -4.20
C GLU A 55 -5.26 15.90 -4.41
N THR A 56 -5.74 14.73 -4.86
CA THR A 56 -4.86 13.64 -5.30
C THR A 56 -4.21 14.05 -6.63
N PRO A 57 -2.89 14.31 -6.68
CA PRO A 57 -2.25 14.80 -7.90
C PRO A 57 -2.38 13.78 -9.03
N PRO A 58 -2.51 14.19 -10.31
CA PRO A 58 -2.52 13.30 -11.47
C PRO A 58 -1.16 12.62 -11.74
N VAL A 59 -0.31 12.45 -10.74
CA VAL A 59 1.05 11.91 -10.87
C VAL A 59 1.04 10.36 -10.84
N MET A 60 -0.10 9.72 -10.52
CA MET A 60 -0.29 8.27 -10.59
C MET A 60 -0.47 7.72 -12.02
N THR A 61 -0.52 8.58 -13.03
CA THR A 61 -0.66 8.17 -14.45
C THR A 61 0.68 7.96 -15.14
N LEU A 62 1.81 8.20 -14.47
CA LEU A 62 3.16 8.12 -15.01
C LEU A 62 3.95 6.98 -14.33
N LEU A 63 3.24 5.91 -14.00
CA LEU A 63 3.90 4.71 -13.53
C LEU A 63 4.67 4.09 -14.71
N PRO A 64 5.93 3.71 -14.51
CA PRO A 64 6.71 3.10 -15.57
C PRO A 64 6.12 1.79 -16.06
N ASP A 65 6.23 1.54 -17.37
CA ASP A 65 5.84 0.28 -17.97
C ASP A 65 6.59 -0.86 -17.27
N ASN A 66 5.87 -1.81 -16.68
CA ASN A 66 6.36 -2.94 -15.88
C ASN A 66 6.65 -2.72 -14.39
N ILE A 67 6.47 -1.51 -13.82
CA ILE A 67 6.71 -1.33 -12.37
C ILE A 67 5.85 -2.27 -11.53
N LEU A 68 4.59 -2.47 -11.90
CA LEU A 68 3.70 -3.43 -11.25
C LEU A 68 4.30 -4.84 -11.31
N GLN A 69 4.71 -5.32 -12.48
CA GLN A 69 5.37 -6.62 -12.59
C GLN A 69 6.58 -6.76 -11.65
N VAL A 70 7.45 -5.74 -11.57
CA VAL A 70 8.61 -5.74 -10.66
C VAL A 70 8.18 -5.85 -9.21
N LEU A 71 7.21 -5.04 -8.77
CA LEU A 71 6.69 -5.04 -7.40
C LEU A 71 6.06 -6.38 -7.03
N ARG A 72 5.35 -7.01 -7.97
CA ARG A 72 4.76 -8.34 -7.78
C ARG A 72 5.82 -9.40 -7.49
N LEU A 73 6.93 -9.36 -8.24
CA LEU A 73 8.04 -10.29 -8.05
C LEU A 73 8.76 -10.05 -6.72
N GLN A 74 8.98 -8.79 -6.35
CA GLN A 74 9.60 -8.44 -5.07
C GLN A 74 8.72 -8.86 -3.88
N LEU A 75 7.40 -8.69 -3.99
CA LEU A 75 6.47 -9.13 -2.95
C LEU A 75 6.43 -10.66 -2.84
N LEU A 76 6.49 -11.39 -3.96
CA LEU A 76 6.61 -12.84 -3.95
C LEU A 76 7.90 -13.29 -3.24
N GLN A 77 9.02 -12.61 -3.50
CA GLN A 77 10.28 -12.89 -2.81
C GLN A 77 10.18 -12.63 -1.31
N CYS A 78 9.46 -11.59 -0.87
CA CYS A 78 9.16 -11.34 0.55
C CYS A 78 8.47 -12.56 1.17
N VAL A 79 7.42 -13.06 0.52
CA VAL A 79 6.62 -14.20 0.99
C VAL A 79 7.46 -15.47 1.07
N GLN A 80 8.29 -15.75 0.06
CA GLN A 80 9.12 -16.94 0.00
C GLN A 80 10.17 -16.96 1.11
N LYS A 81 10.89 -15.84 1.29
CA LYS A 81 11.92 -15.72 2.33
C LYS A 81 11.35 -15.70 3.74
N ALA A 82 10.11 -15.21 3.92
CA ALA A 82 9.45 -15.21 5.22
C ALA A 82 9.26 -16.62 5.81
N SER A 83 9.30 -17.68 4.99
CA SER A 83 9.27 -19.07 5.47
C SER A 83 10.56 -19.51 6.17
N GLU A 84 11.68 -18.84 5.88
CA GLU A 84 13.00 -19.08 6.50
C GLU A 84 13.24 -18.15 7.69
N GLY A 85 12.53 -17.02 7.74
CA GLY A 85 12.60 -16.01 8.79
C GLY A 85 12.29 -14.61 8.23
N LEU A 86 11.66 -13.75 9.04
CA LEU A 86 11.37 -12.38 8.65
C LEU A 86 12.54 -11.46 9.04
N GLU A 87 13.55 -11.38 8.16
CA GLU A 87 14.68 -10.45 8.32
C GLU A 87 14.21 -8.98 8.30
N PRO A 88 14.77 -8.07 9.11
CA PRO A 88 14.32 -6.68 9.22
C PRO A 88 14.31 -5.91 7.89
N GLU A 89 15.30 -6.16 7.03
CA GLU A 89 15.39 -5.57 5.69
C GLU A 89 14.22 -6.01 4.80
N GLN A 90 13.87 -7.30 4.87
CA GLN A 90 12.77 -7.87 4.11
C GLN A 90 11.42 -7.34 4.60
N GLN A 91 11.27 -7.17 5.91
CA GLN A 91 10.09 -6.56 6.51
C GLN A 91 9.93 -5.11 6.05
N THR A 92 11.02 -4.35 6.01
CA THR A 92 11.04 -2.95 5.54
C THR A 92 10.62 -2.86 4.08
N LEU A 93 11.20 -3.70 3.21
CA LEU A 93 10.82 -3.73 1.79
C LEU A 93 9.35 -4.11 1.61
N ALA A 94 8.86 -5.14 2.32
CA ALA A 94 7.46 -5.55 2.24
C ALA A 94 6.50 -4.40 2.64
N LEU A 95 6.85 -3.64 3.68
CA LEU A 95 6.07 -2.48 4.11
C LEU A 95 6.08 -1.35 3.08
N LEU A 96 7.24 -1.05 2.47
CA LEU A 96 7.33 -0.06 1.39
C LEU A 96 6.52 -0.47 0.17
N LEU A 97 6.58 -1.74 -0.25
CA LEU A 97 5.76 -2.27 -1.33
C LEU A 97 4.27 -2.11 -1.03
N LEU A 98 3.84 -2.41 0.20
CA LEU A 98 2.46 -2.27 0.63
C LEU A 98 2.00 -0.79 0.63
N LYS A 99 2.82 0.11 1.18
CA LYS A 99 2.59 1.57 1.16
C LYS A 99 2.45 2.08 -0.28
N PHE A 100 3.31 1.64 -1.18
CA PHE A 100 3.21 1.98 -2.59
C PHE A 100 1.89 1.53 -3.21
N LEU A 101 1.48 0.28 -2.96
CA LEU A 101 0.22 -0.28 -3.46
C LEU A 101 -1.00 0.54 -2.99
N ILE A 102 -1.03 0.96 -1.72
CA ILE A 102 -2.08 1.85 -1.17
C ILE A 102 -2.18 3.13 -2.00
N VAL A 103 -1.04 3.79 -2.26
CA VAL A 103 -1.00 5.06 -3.00
C VAL A 103 -1.53 4.88 -4.42
N ILE A 104 -1.09 3.84 -5.14
CA ILE A 104 -1.47 3.66 -6.54
C ILE A 104 -2.90 3.14 -6.73
N CYS A 105 -3.49 2.49 -5.72
CA CYS A 105 -4.89 2.05 -5.73
C CYS A 105 -5.88 3.23 -5.79
N ARG A 106 -5.44 4.46 -5.49
CA ARG A 106 -6.23 5.68 -5.70
C ARG A 106 -6.52 5.97 -7.19
N ASN A 107 -5.81 5.32 -8.11
CA ASN A 107 -6.09 5.35 -9.54
C ASN A 107 -6.81 4.04 -9.96
N LEU A 108 -8.06 4.16 -10.42
CA LEU A 108 -8.91 3.01 -10.76
C LEU A 108 -8.30 2.09 -11.83
N SER A 109 -7.54 2.63 -12.78
CA SER A 109 -6.87 1.81 -13.80
C SER A 109 -5.87 0.83 -13.20
N ASN A 110 -5.23 1.19 -12.08
CA ASN A 110 -4.31 0.29 -11.37
C ASN A 110 -5.07 -0.75 -10.54
N VAL A 111 -6.26 -0.41 -10.03
CA VAL A 111 -7.08 -1.33 -9.21
C VAL A 111 -7.47 -2.57 -10.00
N GLU A 112 -7.86 -2.41 -11.27
CA GLU A 112 -8.20 -3.54 -12.14
C GLU A 112 -7.03 -4.52 -12.27
N GLU A 113 -5.82 -4.03 -12.53
CA GLU A 113 -4.64 -4.89 -12.67
C GLU A 113 -4.22 -5.52 -11.33
N ILE A 114 -4.22 -4.76 -10.24
CA ILE A 114 -3.82 -5.25 -8.91
C ILE A 114 -4.81 -6.32 -8.43
N SER A 115 -6.11 -6.11 -8.65
CA SER A 115 -7.17 -7.03 -8.22
C SER A 115 -7.21 -8.32 -9.04
N ALA A 116 -6.82 -8.28 -10.31
CA ALA A 116 -6.71 -9.46 -11.17
C ALA A 116 -5.42 -10.27 -10.94
N CYS A 117 -4.41 -9.68 -10.30
CA CYS A 117 -3.10 -10.28 -10.07
C CYS A 117 -2.95 -10.93 -8.68
N SER A 118 -1.83 -11.63 -8.47
CA SER A 118 -1.55 -12.36 -7.22
C SER A 118 -1.19 -11.48 -6.00
N TYR A 119 -1.27 -10.15 -6.11
CA TYR A 119 -0.91 -9.24 -5.02
C TYR A 119 -1.72 -9.47 -3.75
N ILE A 120 -3.04 -9.59 -3.91
CA ILE A 120 -3.96 -9.79 -2.79
C ILE A 120 -3.53 -11.03 -2.00
N ASN A 121 -3.25 -12.13 -2.70
CA ASN A 121 -2.82 -13.37 -2.07
C ASN A 121 -1.49 -13.20 -1.33
N HIS A 122 -0.49 -12.56 -1.94
CA HIS A 122 0.79 -12.33 -1.29
C HIS A 122 0.66 -11.45 -0.03
N ILE A 123 -0.16 -10.39 -0.09
CA ILE A 123 -0.42 -9.50 1.06
C ILE A 123 -1.15 -10.25 2.17
N ILE A 124 -2.17 -11.06 1.84
CA ILE A 124 -2.87 -11.90 2.82
C ILE A 124 -1.91 -12.86 3.51
N THR A 125 -1.03 -13.51 2.75
CA THR A 125 -0.02 -14.42 3.30
C THR A 125 0.92 -13.68 4.26
N MET A 126 1.52 -12.56 3.83
CA MET A 126 2.39 -11.75 4.70
C MET A 126 1.66 -11.27 5.95
N THR A 127 0.43 -10.76 5.81
CA THR A 127 -0.39 -10.29 6.94
C THR A 127 -0.65 -11.42 7.93
N THR A 128 -0.93 -12.63 7.44
CA THR A 128 -1.13 -13.80 8.29
C THR A 128 0.12 -14.14 9.10
N LEU A 129 1.31 -14.06 8.49
CA LEU A 129 2.58 -14.28 9.17
C LEU A 129 2.82 -13.23 10.27
N TYR A 130 2.61 -11.95 10.00
CA TYR A 130 2.74 -10.90 11.03
C TYR A 130 1.73 -11.06 12.16
N ILE A 131 0.48 -11.44 11.88
CA ILE A 131 -0.52 -11.75 12.92
C ILE A 131 -0.08 -12.94 13.77
N GLN A 132 0.54 -13.96 13.18
CA GLN A 132 1.08 -15.10 13.92
C GLN A 132 2.23 -14.67 14.84
N GLN A 133 3.13 -13.80 14.37
CA GLN A 133 4.22 -13.23 15.19
C GLN A 133 3.67 -12.45 16.39
N LEU A 134 2.65 -11.61 16.19
CA LEU A 134 2.01 -10.87 17.28
C LEU A 134 1.37 -11.78 18.34
N LYS A 135 0.95 -13.00 17.94
CA LYS A 135 0.34 -13.98 18.85
C LYS A 135 1.37 -14.79 19.66
N SER A 136 2.61 -14.96 19.19
CA SER A 136 3.58 -15.91 19.78
C SER A 136 4.40 -15.42 20.99
N LYS A 137 4.20 -14.19 21.48
CA LYS A 137 4.66 -13.58 22.76
C LYS A 137 5.88 -14.21 23.49
N THR A 138 7.04 -13.54 23.44
CA THR A 138 8.11 -13.63 24.47
C THR A 138 8.51 -12.23 24.99
N LYS A 139 8.39 -12.03 26.31
CA LYS A 139 8.22 -10.72 27.00
C LYS A 139 9.29 -9.62 26.86
N GLU A 140 10.49 -9.85 26.33
CA GLU A 140 11.56 -8.83 26.40
C GLU A 140 12.32 -8.53 25.08
N LYS A 141 12.28 -9.39 24.06
CA LYS A 141 13.03 -9.16 22.81
C LYS A 141 12.20 -8.49 21.70
N GLU A 142 10.89 -8.36 21.89
CA GLU A 142 9.91 -8.25 20.79
C GLU A 142 9.15 -6.91 20.71
N LEU A 143 9.49 -5.86 21.46
CA LEU A 143 8.68 -4.63 21.42
C LEU A 143 8.80 -3.90 20.06
N ALA A 144 10.01 -3.85 19.49
CA ALA A 144 10.26 -3.27 18.17
C ALA A 144 9.62 -4.12 17.06
N ASP A 145 9.78 -5.44 17.13
CA ASP A 145 9.18 -6.39 16.18
C ASP A 145 7.65 -6.36 16.25
N GLN A 146 7.06 -6.21 17.44
CA GLN A 146 5.61 -6.00 17.62
C GLN A 146 5.15 -4.70 16.96
N THR A 147 5.90 -3.60 17.15
CA THR A 147 5.55 -2.30 16.55
C THR A 147 5.54 -2.40 15.02
N GLN A 148 6.53 -3.07 14.44
CA GLN A 148 6.64 -3.26 12.99
C GLN A 148 5.56 -4.20 12.43
N ALA A 149 5.27 -5.31 13.12
CA ALA A 149 4.21 -6.23 12.73
C ALA A 149 2.83 -5.57 12.81
N GLU A 150 2.55 -4.80 13.86
CA GLU A 150 1.32 -4.01 13.96
C GLU A 150 1.24 -2.96 12.84
N GLU A 151 2.33 -2.24 12.56
CA GLU A 151 2.38 -1.26 11.48
C GLU A 151 2.03 -1.92 10.14
N PHE A 152 2.61 -3.09 9.84
CA PHE A 152 2.29 -3.82 8.61
C PHE A 152 0.81 -4.20 8.53
N VAL A 153 0.23 -4.76 9.61
CA VAL A 153 -1.18 -5.15 9.64
C VAL A 153 -2.10 -3.94 9.46
N ARG A 154 -1.79 -2.80 10.09
CA ARG A 154 -2.55 -1.56 9.91
C ARG A 154 -2.52 -1.09 8.43
N HIS A 155 -1.35 -1.13 7.79
CA HIS A 155 -1.22 -0.80 6.37
C HIS A 155 -1.94 -1.81 5.46
N ALA A 156 -1.98 -3.10 5.84
CA ALA A 156 -2.71 -4.11 5.07
C ALA A 156 -4.22 -3.83 5.06
N LEU A 157 -4.76 -3.33 6.17
CA LEU A 157 -6.16 -2.90 6.24
C LEU A 157 -6.41 -1.64 5.40
N ALA A 158 -5.49 -0.66 5.44
CA ALA A 158 -5.56 0.53 4.58
C ALA A 158 -5.45 0.18 3.08
N PHE A 159 -4.70 -0.86 2.74
CA PHE A 159 -4.65 -1.41 1.38
C PHE A 159 -6.00 -2.01 0.97
N CYS A 160 -6.62 -2.84 1.81
CA CYS A 160 -7.97 -3.36 1.54
C CYS A 160 -8.97 -2.21 1.35
N GLU A 161 -8.92 -1.19 2.20
CA GLU A 161 -9.75 0.01 2.06
C GLU A 161 -9.52 0.69 0.70
N SER A 162 -8.26 0.94 0.34
CA SER A 162 -7.91 1.62 -0.93
C SER A 162 -8.22 0.78 -2.16
N LEU A 163 -8.19 -0.55 -2.05
CA LEU A 163 -8.52 -1.47 -3.14
C LEU A 163 -10.02 -1.51 -3.42
N TYR A 164 -10.85 -1.53 -2.38
CA TYR A 164 -12.31 -1.68 -2.51
C TYR A 164 -13.08 -0.35 -2.46
N ASP A 165 -12.52 0.67 -1.83
CA ASP A 165 -13.01 2.05 -1.86
C ASP A 165 -11.85 3.04 -2.12
N PRO A 166 -11.31 3.07 -3.36
CA PRO A 166 -10.21 3.95 -3.80
C PRO A 166 -10.36 5.43 -3.47
N TYR A 167 -11.57 5.90 -3.17
CA TYR A 167 -11.86 7.30 -2.90
C TYR A 167 -12.19 7.57 -1.42
N HIS A 168 -12.12 6.56 -0.55
CA HIS A 168 -12.49 6.63 0.86
C HIS A 168 -13.88 7.26 1.03
N ASN A 169 -14.82 6.91 0.15
CA ASN A 169 -16.19 7.39 0.19
C ASN A 169 -16.85 7.11 1.54
N TRP A 170 -16.54 5.98 2.18
CA TRP A 170 -17.10 5.65 3.49
C TRP A 170 -16.60 6.61 4.59
N ARG A 171 -15.31 6.99 4.59
CA ARG A 171 -14.78 8.01 5.51
C ARG A 171 -15.54 9.34 5.32
N HIS A 172 -15.72 9.76 4.07
CA HIS A 172 -16.50 10.97 3.77
C HIS A 172 -17.96 10.88 4.22
N ARG A 173 -18.60 9.71 4.18
CA ARG A 173 -19.98 9.51 4.66
C ARG A 173 -20.09 9.67 6.17
N ILE A 174 -19.16 9.12 6.94
CA ILE A 174 -19.12 9.29 8.41
C ILE A 174 -18.94 10.77 8.77
N HIS A 175 -18.13 11.50 7.99
CA HIS A 175 -17.95 12.95 8.13
C HIS A 175 -19.04 13.80 7.45
N GLY A 176 -20.17 13.20 7.02
CA GLY A 176 -21.32 13.92 6.46
C GLY A 176 -21.10 14.61 5.11
N SER A 177 -20.06 14.22 4.36
CA SER A 177 -19.55 14.98 3.20
C SER A 177 -19.99 14.48 1.81
N VAL A 178 -20.69 13.33 1.67
CA VAL A 178 -21.09 12.78 0.35
C VAL A 178 -22.51 12.18 0.36
N LYS A 179 -23.33 12.52 -0.66
CA LYS A 179 -24.57 11.78 -1.05
C LYS A 179 -24.22 10.72 -2.11
N CYS A 180 -24.84 9.53 -2.02
CA CYS A 180 -24.53 8.37 -2.86
C CYS A 180 -24.61 8.66 -4.37
N CYS A 181 -23.51 8.48 -5.12
CA CYS A 181 -23.57 8.29 -6.56
C CYS A 181 -23.99 6.84 -6.83
N SER A 182 -25.16 6.68 -7.46
CA SER A 182 -25.85 5.41 -7.73
C SER A 182 -25.19 4.51 -8.79
N SER A 183 -23.97 4.81 -9.24
CA SER A 183 -23.30 4.10 -10.34
C SER A 183 -22.34 2.98 -9.92
N PHE A 184 -21.95 2.88 -8.64
CA PHE A 184 -20.96 1.89 -8.18
C PHE A 184 -21.58 0.84 -7.24
N GLN A 185 -22.33 -0.12 -7.81
CA GLN A 185 -22.98 -1.19 -7.04
C GLN A 185 -22.00 -2.21 -6.43
N SER A 186 -20.81 -2.41 -7.01
CA SER A 186 -19.83 -3.38 -6.49
C SER A 186 -19.15 -2.93 -5.18
N VAL A 187 -19.06 -1.61 -4.95
CA VAL A 187 -18.35 -1.00 -3.81
C VAL A 187 -19.20 -0.97 -2.53
N CYS A 188 -20.53 -1.06 -2.64
CA CYS A 188 -21.42 -0.97 -1.48
C CYS A 188 -21.31 -2.13 -0.49
N VAL A 189 -20.77 -3.30 -0.88
CA VAL A 189 -20.63 -4.46 0.01
C VAL A 189 -19.52 -4.24 1.04
N CYS A 190 -18.42 -3.56 0.69
CA CYS A 190 -17.28 -3.36 1.60
C CYS A 190 -17.58 -2.29 2.68
N VAL A 191 -18.31 -1.24 2.31
CA VAL A 191 -18.65 -0.10 3.18
C VAL A 191 -19.52 -0.50 4.39
N CYS A 192 -20.29 -1.58 4.30
CA CYS A 192 -21.13 -2.06 5.41
C CYS A 192 -20.39 -3.00 6.38
N VAL A 193 -19.27 -3.61 5.97
CA VAL A 193 -18.55 -4.63 6.75
C VAL A 193 -17.39 -4.02 7.55
N PHE A 194 -16.70 -3.03 6.99
CA PHE A 194 -15.52 -2.44 7.63
C PHE A 194 -15.82 -1.67 8.93
N PRO A 195 -16.85 -0.80 9.02
CA PRO A 195 -17.19 -0.13 10.27
C PRO A 195 -17.56 -1.11 11.39
N ARG A 196 -18.28 -2.19 11.04
CA ARG A 196 -18.70 -3.22 12.01
C ARG A 196 -17.56 -4.07 12.57
N LEU A 197 -16.41 -4.14 11.90
CA LEU A 197 -15.20 -4.79 12.42
C LEU A 197 -14.50 -3.94 13.50
N PHE A 198 -14.69 -2.61 13.50
CA PHE A 198 -14.09 -1.68 14.46
C PHE A 198 -15.06 -1.18 15.53
N GLU A 199 -16.37 -1.32 15.34
CA GLU A 199 -17.43 -1.02 16.34
C GLU A 199 -17.54 -2.08 17.47
N GLY A 200 -16.61 -3.03 17.54
CA GLY A 200 -16.43 -3.90 18.69
C GLY A 200 -15.67 -3.21 19.83
N ARG A 201 -16.27 -2.19 20.45
CA ARG A 201 -15.94 -1.75 21.82
C ARG A 201 -17.15 -1.12 22.50
#